data_AF-A0A5N8X7X7-F1
#
_entry.id   AF-A0A5N8X7X7-F1
#
_cell.length_a   1.000
_cell.length_b   1.000
_cell.length_c   1.000
_cell.angle_alpha   90.00
_cell.angle_beta   90.00
_cell.angle_gamma   90.00
#
_symmetry.space_group_name_H-M   'P 1'
#
loop_
_entity.id
_entity.type
_entity.pdbx_description
1 polymer ?
#
loop_
_entity_poly.entity_id
_entity_poly.type
_entity_poly.pdbx_seq_one_letter_code
_entity_poly.pdbx_strand_id
1 'polypeptide(L)'
;MSIRIETEHLMKLLGDLVHTAGGIGATSGVLLHTARGPLEDEPGTTDLLVGTSTDHFTVGHTYVECYGKLPDAMLWPLADVRAVLGAYRPKAALT
;
A
#
# COMPACT_ATOMS: atom_id res chain seq x y z
N MET A 1 17.72 6.56 -1.89
CA MET A 1 17.23 5.24 -2.31
C MET A 1 15.75 5.37 -2.64
N SER A 2 15.27 4.63 -3.64
CA SER A 2 13.89 4.65 -4.11
C SER A 2 13.44 3.23 -4.46
N ILE A 3 12.13 3.01 -4.49
CA ILE A 3 11.54 1.76 -5.00
C ILE A 3 10.99 1.97 -6.41
N ARG A 4 10.87 0.89 -7.17
CA ARG A 4 10.05 0.80 -8.38
C ARG A 4 8.97 -0.25 -8.15
N ILE A 5 7.77 0.01 -8.62
CA ILE A 5 6.62 -0.86 -8.43
C ILE A 5 5.66 -0.70 -9.61
N GLU A 6 5.04 -1.79 -10.03
CA GLU A 6 3.99 -1.74 -11.03
C GLU A 6 2.80 -0.94 -10.52
N THR A 7 2.25 -0.07 -11.37
CA THR A 7 1.14 0.80 -10.96
C THR A 7 -0.07 -0.03 -10.50
N GLU A 8 -0.34 -1.15 -11.15
CA GLU A 8 -1.39 -2.09 -10.77
C GLU A 8 -1.19 -2.64 -9.35
N HIS A 9 0.04 -3.06 -9.00
CA HIS A 9 0.37 -3.56 -7.66
C HIS A 9 0.18 -2.48 -6.59
N LEU A 10 0.62 -1.25 -6.87
CA LEU A 10 0.42 -0.14 -5.94
C LEU A 10 -1.08 0.17 -5.76
N MET A 11 -1.86 0.18 -6.85
CA MET A 11 -3.30 0.45 -6.78
C MET A 11 -4.05 -0.66 -6.06
N LYS A 12 -3.67 -1.93 -6.25
CA LYS A 12 -4.22 -3.08 -5.51
C LYS A 12 -3.95 -2.93 -4.02
N LEU A 13 -2.69 -2.74 -3.63
CA LEU A 13 -2.29 -2.58 -2.23
C LEU A 13 -3.03 -1.43 -1.54
N LEU A 14 -3.07 -0.25 -2.18
CA LEU A 14 -3.76 0.91 -1.61
C LEU A 14 -5.29 0.73 -1.60
N GLY A 15 -5.84 0.09 -2.62
CA GLY A 15 -7.26 -0.22 -2.74
C GLY A 15 -7.75 -1.16 -1.64
N ASP A 16 -6.96 -2.17 -1.29
CA ASP A 16 -7.28 -3.08 -0.19
C ASP A 16 -7.22 -2.36 1.17
N LEU A 17 -6.18 -1.57 1.40
CA LEU A 17 -5.90 -0.94 2.70
C LEU A 17 -6.81 0.26 2.99
N VAL A 18 -7.30 0.98 1.98
CA VAL A 18 -8.17 2.16 2.17
C VAL A 18 -9.45 1.82 2.94
N HIS A 19 -9.91 0.57 2.88
CA HIS A 19 -11.12 0.10 3.55
C HIS A 19 -10.98 0.01 5.06
N THR A 20 -9.77 -0.19 5.57
CA THR A 20 -9.49 -0.31 7.01
C THR A 20 -8.70 0.89 7.52
N ALA A 21 -8.40 1.91 6.71
CA ALA A 21 -7.66 3.09 7.13
C ALA A 21 -8.61 4.18 7.68
N GLY A 22 -9.17 3.95 8.87
CA GLY A 22 -10.23 4.79 9.46
C GLY A 22 -9.90 5.48 10.78
N GLY A 23 -8.67 5.34 11.30
CA GLY A 23 -8.29 5.83 12.62
C GLY A 23 -8.09 7.34 12.76
N ILE A 24 -7.69 7.77 13.95
CA ILE A 24 -7.33 9.15 14.30
C ILE A 24 -5.80 9.33 14.49
N GLY A 25 -5.28 10.52 14.18
CA GLY A 25 -3.86 10.83 14.34
C GLY A 25 -2.96 9.90 13.54
N ALA A 26 -1.97 9.27 14.20
CA ALA A 26 -1.00 8.37 13.58
C ALA A 26 -1.60 7.09 12.97
N THR A 27 -2.89 6.82 13.20
CA THR A 27 -3.63 5.69 12.61
C THR A 27 -4.55 6.11 11.45
N SER A 28 -4.57 7.40 11.10
CA SER A 28 -5.40 7.96 10.02
C SER A 28 -4.72 7.84 8.65
N GLY A 29 -4.27 6.64 8.30
CA GLY A 29 -3.49 6.44 7.08
C GLY A 29 -3.05 5.01 6.84
N VAL A 30 -2.13 4.87 5.89
CA VAL A 30 -1.52 3.60 5.49
C VAL A 30 -0.02 3.68 5.78
N LEU A 31 0.47 2.80 6.65
CA LEU A 31 1.90 2.63 6.90
C LEU A 31 2.50 1.76 5.80
N LEU A 32 3.49 2.26 5.08
CA LEU A 32 4.20 1.59 4.00
C LEU A 32 5.66 1.35 4.42
N HIS A 33 6.15 0.14 4.23
CA HIS A 33 7.56 -0.18 4.43
C HIS A 33 7.99 -1.29 3.47
N THR A 34 9.30 -1.42 3.25
CA THR A 34 9.85 -2.53 2.47
C THR A 34 10.31 -3.67 3.36
N ALA A 35 10.03 -4.90 2.96
CA ALA A 35 10.49 -6.12 3.61
C ALA A 35 11.08 -7.11 2.61
N ARG A 36 11.72 -8.16 3.11
CA ARG A 36 12.14 -9.34 2.32
C ARG A 36 11.27 -10.51 2.71
N GLY A 37 10.62 -11.14 1.75
CA GLY A 37 9.75 -12.27 2.05
C GLY A 37 9.52 -13.17 0.83
N PRO A 38 8.93 -14.36 1.05
CA PRO A 38 8.42 -15.17 -0.05
C PRO A 38 7.27 -14.42 -0.75
N LEU A 39 7.17 -14.60 -2.06
CA LEU A 39 6.05 -14.11 -2.86
C LEU A 39 5.26 -15.33 -3.35
N GLU A 40 4.09 -15.55 -2.76
CA GLU A 40 3.24 -16.70 -3.10
C GLU A 40 4.05 -18.02 -3.05
N ASP A 41 4.05 -18.77 -4.16
CA ASP A 41 4.72 -20.07 -4.28
C ASP A 41 6.13 -19.96 -4.94
N GLU A 42 6.61 -18.75 -5.23
CA GLU A 42 7.92 -18.54 -5.86
C GLU A 42 9.06 -18.91 -4.90
N PRO A 43 10.02 -19.76 -5.33
CA PRO A 43 11.14 -20.15 -4.49
C PRO A 43 12.08 -18.96 -4.25
N GLY A 44 12.30 -18.61 -2.99
CA GLY A 44 13.29 -17.60 -2.57
C GLY A 44 12.67 -16.45 -1.78
N THR A 45 13.36 -15.30 -1.76
CA THR A 45 12.83 -14.06 -1.18
C THR A 45 12.99 -12.91 -2.16
N THR A 46 11.94 -12.12 -2.32
CA THR A 46 11.96 -10.89 -3.12
C THR A 46 11.80 -9.66 -2.23
N ASP A 47 11.98 -8.47 -2.81
CA ASP A 47 11.70 -7.21 -2.15
C ASP A 47 10.18 -6.95 -2.23
N LEU A 48 9.55 -6.71 -1.09
CA LEU A 48 8.11 -6.49 -0.98
C LEU A 48 7.82 -5.10 -0.47
N LEU A 49 6.82 -4.44 -1.05
CA LEU A 49 6.16 -3.29 -0.44
C LEU A 49 5.03 -3.82 0.43
N VAL A 50 5.11 -3.56 1.73
CA VAL A 50 4.14 -3.99 2.72
C VAL A 50 3.36 -2.78 3.20
N GLY A 51 2.04 -2.92 3.27
CA GLY A 51 1.15 -1.90 3.78
C GLY A 51 0.32 -2.38 4.96
N THR A 52 0.12 -1.50 5.93
CA THR A 52 -0.72 -1.73 7.13
C THR A 52 -1.65 -0.55 7.36
N SER A 53 -2.90 -0.83 7.71
CA SER A 53 -3.93 0.17 8.04
C SER A 53 -4.84 -0.31 9.16
N THR A 54 -5.48 0.62 9.88
CA THR A 54 -6.42 0.27 10.95
C THR A 54 -7.47 1.36 11.20
N ASP A 55 -8.66 0.93 11.62
CA ASP A 55 -9.78 1.76 12.08
C ASP A 55 -10.00 1.61 13.59
N HIS A 56 -8.97 1.10 14.30
CA HIS A 56 -8.93 0.73 15.73
C HIS A 56 -9.66 -0.57 16.08
N PHE A 57 -10.58 -1.03 15.24
CA PHE A 57 -11.32 -2.27 15.47
C PHE A 57 -10.79 -3.41 14.61
N THR A 58 -10.25 -3.08 13.44
CA THR A 58 -9.75 -3.99 12.42
C THR A 58 -8.37 -3.54 11.97
N VAL A 59 -7.51 -4.50 11.66
CA VAL A 59 -6.19 -4.25 11.04
C VAL A 59 -6.19 -4.89 9.66
N GLY A 60 -5.98 -4.07 8.63
CA GLY A 60 -5.65 -4.52 7.29
C GLY A 60 -4.14 -4.60 7.12
N HIS A 61 -3.66 -5.68 6.51
CA HIS A 61 -2.28 -5.79 6.06
C HIS A 61 -2.24 -6.55 4.73
N THR A 62 -1.38 -6.11 3.82
CA THR A 62 -1.14 -6.78 2.55
C THR A 62 0.25 -6.42 2.03
N TYR A 63 0.71 -7.15 1.02
CA TYR A 63 2.01 -6.94 0.41
C TYR A 63 1.96 -7.19 -1.10
N VAL A 64 2.85 -6.54 -1.82
CA VAL A 64 3.05 -6.72 -3.26
C VAL A 64 4.53 -6.68 -3.60
N GLU A 65 4.91 -7.27 -4.73
CA GLU A 65 6.28 -7.20 -5.22
C GLU A 65 6.69 -5.76 -5.56
N CYS A 66 7.93 -5.42 -5.22
CA CYS A 66 8.58 -4.17 -5.63
C CYS A 66 10.07 -4.40 -5.90
N TYR A 67 10.73 -3.41 -6.48
CA TYR A 67 12.19 -3.42 -6.68
C TYR A 67 12.84 -2.30 -5.88
N GLY A 68 13.78 -2.67 -5.00
CA GLY A 68 14.51 -1.72 -4.16
C GLY A 68 13.95 -1.61 -2.74
N LYS A 69 14.54 -0.71 -1.95
CA LYS A 69 14.22 -0.57 -0.53
C LYS A 69 13.93 0.87 -0.15
N LEU A 70 12.91 1.06 0.68
CA LEU A 70 12.71 2.31 1.38
C LEU A 70 13.71 2.37 2.55
N PRO A 71 14.39 3.51 2.75
CA PRO A 71 15.29 3.68 3.88
C PRO A 71 14.53 3.65 5.22
N ASP A 72 13.32 4.22 5.24
CA ASP A 72 12.46 4.33 6.41
C ASP A 72 11.01 3.99 6.03
N ALA A 73 10.23 3.56 7.01
CA ALA A 73 8.80 3.41 6.84
C ALA A 73 8.13 4.78 6.63
N MET A 74 7.07 4.81 5.83
CA MET A 74 6.33 6.03 5.49
C MET A 74 4.87 5.87 5.90
N LEU A 75 4.32 6.88 6.57
CA LEU A 75 2.87 6.94 6.84
C LEU A 75 2.23 7.86 5.80
N TRP A 76 1.36 7.31 4.96
CA TRP A 76 0.59 8.09 4.00
C TRP A 76 -0.77 8.44 4.61
N PRO A 77 -1.11 9.74 4.74
CA PRO A 77 -2.45 10.16 5.16
C PRO A 77 -3.53 9.56 4.27
N LEU A 78 -4.68 9.22 4.85
CA LEU A 78 -5.81 8.65 4.10
C LEU A 78 -6.24 9.54 2.91
N ALA A 79 -6.15 10.87 3.06
CA ALA A 79 -6.49 11.81 2.01
C ALA A 79 -5.60 11.64 0.77
N ASP A 80 -4.30 11.44 0.96
CA ASP A 80 -3.33 11.26 -0.13
C ASP A 80 -3.51 9.90 -0.80
N VAL A 81 -3.77 8.84 -0.01
CA VAL A 81 -4.11 7.52 -0.53
C VAL A 81 -5.35 7.61 -1.45
N ARG A 82 -6.39 8.30 -1.00
CA ARG A 82 -7.62 8.51 -1.79
C ARG A 82 -7.35 9.35 -3.05
N ALA A 83 -6.50 10.36 -2.96
CA ALA A 83 -6.13 11.20 -4.10
C ALA A 83 -5.40 10.38 -5.18
N VAL A 84 -4.44 9.54 -4.77
CA VAL A 84 -3.73 8.63 -5.67
C VAL A 84 -4.70 7.64 -6.31
N LEU A 85 -5.53 6.94 -5.53
CA LEU A 85 -6.53 6.01 -6.07
C LEU A 85 -7.49 6.72 -7.04
N GLY A 86 -7.89 7.95 -6.74
CA GLY A 86 -8.74 8.77 -7.61
C GLY A 86 -8.07 9.14 -8.93
N ALA A 87 -6.77 9.43 -8.92
CA ALA A 87 -6.00 9.80 -10.11
C ALA A 87 -5.87 8.66 -11.13
N TYR A 88 -5.90 7.40 -10.67
CA TYR A 88 -5.74 6.21 -11.51
C TYR A 88 -7.06 5.47 -11.78
N ARG A 89 -8.22 6.01 -11.36
CA ARG A 89 -9.53 5.44 -11.74
C ARG A 89 -9.77 5.58 -13.25
N PRO A 90 -10.22 4.52 -13.95
CA PRO A 90 -10.56 4.62 -15.37
C PRO A 90 -11.63 5.69 -15.61
N LYS A 91 -11.35 6.64 -16.52
CA LYS A 91 -12.30 7.70 -16.91
C LYS A 91 -13.63 7.19 -17.50
N ALA A 92 -13.72 5.91 -17.89
CA ALA A 92 -14.92 5.31 -18.46
C ALA A 92 -16.09 5.13 -17.46
N ALA A 93 -15.87 5.37 -16.16
CA ALA A 93 -16.92 5.31 -15.13
C ALA A 93 -17.65 6.66 -14.90
N LEU A 94 -17.40 7.68 -15.74
CA LEU A 94 -17.94 9.04 -15.60
C LEU A 94 -18.81 9.49 -16.80
N THR A 95 -19.23 8.56 -17.64
CA THR A 95 -20.28 8.75 -18.68
C THR A 95 -21.50 7.93 -18.34
#